data_AF-A0A257KEX9-F1
#
_entry.id   AF-A0A257KEX9-F1
#
_cell.length_a   1.000
_cell.length_b   1.000
_cell.length_c   1.000
_cell.angle_alpha   90.00
_cell.angle_beta   90.00
_cell.angle_gamma   90.00
#
_symmetry.space_group_name_H-M   'P 1'
#
loop_
_entity.id
_entity.type
_entity.pdbx_description
1 polymer ?
#
loop_
_entity_poly.entity_id
_entity_poly.type
_entity_poly.pdbx_seq_one_letter_code
_entity_poly.pdbx_strand_id
1 'polypeptide(L)' 'MAEMSAAFCCASLGIVPTVRHADYIGSWLEVLREDNRAIVRAASQASKAADWILSFLPEAETTDPGSDAIDRRAA' A
#
# COMPACT_ATOMS: atom_id res chain seq x y z
N MET A 1 4.31 5.38 -8.62
CA MET A 1 3.68 4.06 -8.74
C MET A 1 4.50 2.97 -8.07
N ALA A 2 5.74 2.71 -8.51
CA ALA A 2 6.60 1.67 -7.92
C ALA A 2 6.81 1.79 -6.39
N GLU A 3 7.03 3.00 -5.87
CA GLU A 3 7.24 3.21 -4.43
C GLU A 3 6.00 2.97 -3.58
N MET A 4 4.81 3.34 -4.09
CA MET A 4 3.54 3.04 -3.40
C MET A 4 3.24 1.55 -3.40
N SER A 5 3.48 0.84 -4.51
CA SER A 5 3.33 -0.61 -4.55
C SER A 5 4.31 -1.31 -3.61
N ALA A 6 5.57 -0.86 -3.56
CA ALA A 6 6.54 -1.38 -2.61
C ALA A 6 6.11 -1.12 -1.16
N ALA A 7 5.58 0.07 -0.85
CA ALA A 7 5.05 0.40 0.47
C ALA A 7 3.87 -0.50 0.87
N PHE A 8 2.93 -0.77 -0.05
CA PHE A 8 1.83 -1.70 0.19
C PHE A 8 2.32 -3.12 0.44
N CYS A 9 3.25 -3.64 -0.38
CA CYS A 9 3.85 -4.95 -0.13
C CYS A 9 4.59 -5.01 1.21
N CYS A 10 5.34 -3.96 1.57
CA CYS A 10 6.03 -3.89 2.86
C CYS A 10 5.05 -3.95 4.02
N ALA A 11 3.94 -3.20 3.94
CA ALA A 11 2.89 -3.23 4.95
C ALA A 11 2.26 -4.63 5.08
N SER A 12 1.91 -5.28 3.97
CA SER A 12 1.32 -6.63 3.96
C SER A 12 2.27 -7.70 4.51
N LEU A 13 3.58 -7.52 4.37
CA LEU A 13 4.60 -8.48 4.80
C LEU A 13 5.21 -8.14 6.16
N GLY A 14 4.77 -7.06 6.84
CA GLY A 14 5.36 -6.62 8.10
C GLY A 14 6.81 -6.13 7.98
N ILE A 15 7.23 -5.72 6.78
CA ILE A 15 8.58 -5.22 6.51
C ILE A 15 8.62 -3.72 6.83
N VAL A 16 9.56 -3.30 7.67
CA VAL A 16 9.83 -1.89 7.91
C VAL A 16 10.65 -1.33 6.75
N PRO A 17 10.12 -0.41 5.93
CA PRO A 17 10.86 0.15 4.82
C PRO A 17 11.89 1.18 5.32
N THR A 18 13.03 1.25 4.63
CA THR A 18 13.96 2.38 4.77
C THR A 18 13.55 3.49 3.82
N VAL A 19 13.60 4.74 4.29
CA VAL A 19 13.33 5.92 3.45
C VAL A 19 14.37 6.01 2.33
N ARG A 20 13.92 6.27 1.10
CA ARG A 20 14.78 6.69 -0.02
C ARG A 20 14.39 8.09 -0.47
N HIS A 21 15.32 8.78 -1.16
CA HIS A 21 15.23 10.20 -1.49
C HIS A 21 13.86 10.62 -2.07
N ALA A 22 13.34 11.72 -1.55
CA ALA A 22 11.99 12.21 -1.78
C ALA A 22 11.89 13.22 -2.94
N ASP A 23 12.83 13.17 -3.88
CA ASP A 23 12.95 14.14 -4.98
C ASP A 23 11.69 14.19 -5.86
N TYR A 24 10.89 13.13 -5.84
CA TYR A 24 9.60 13.04 -6.53
C TYR A 24 8.51 13.95 -5.92
N ILE A 25 8.60 14.37 -4.66
CA ILE A 25 7.55 15.17 -4.00
C ILE A 25 7.27 16.46 -4.77
N GLY A 26 8.30 17.15 -5.26
CA GLY A 26 8.14 18.36 -6.07
C GLY A 26 7.31 18.11 -7.33
N SER A 27 7.61 17.03 -8.06
CA SER A 27 6.83 16.66 -9.26
C SER A 27 5.38 16.29 -8.95
N TRP A 28 5.11 15.67 -7.80
CA TRP A 28 3.75 15.33 -7.38
C TRP A 28 2.92 16.55 -6.98
N LEU A 29 3.54 17.59 -6.42
CA LEU A 29 2.83 18.83 -6.10
C LEU A 29 2.26 19.49 -7.35
N GLU A 30 3.01 19.52 -8.45
CA GLU A 30 2.52 20.04 -9.73
C GLU A 30 1.37 19.19 -10.29
N VAL A 31 1.52 17.86 -10.30
CA VAL A 31 0.47 16.94 -10.75
C VAL A 31 -0.81 17.09 -9.93
N LEU A 32 -0.71 17.31 -8.62
CA LEU A 32 -1.89 17.47 -7.75
C LEU A 32 -2.57 18.82 -7.89
N ARG A 33 -1.82 19.88 -8.27
CA ARG A 33 -2.41 21.18 -8.63
C ARG A 33 -3.26 21.08 -9.88
N GLU A 34 -2.88 20.24 -10.83
CA GLU A 34 -3.59 20.02 -12.10
C GLU A 34 -4.73 19.00 -11.97
N ASP A 35 -4.56 17.93 -11.18
CA ASP A 35 -5.56 16.88 -10.97
C ASP A 35 -5.60 16.40 -9.52
N ASN A 36 -6.59 16.88 -8.77
CA ASN A 36 -6.85 16.47 -7.38
C ASN A 36 -7.13 14.96 -7.21
N ARG A 37 -7.48 14.23 -8.29
CA ARG A 37 -7.73 12.79 -8.26
C ARG A 37 -6.52 11.96 -8.66
N ALA A 38 -5.41 12.59 -9.07
CA ALA A 38 -4.20 11.90 -9.49
C ALA A 38 -3.68 10.96 -8.40
N ILE A 39 -3.73 11.38 -7.13
CA ILE A 39 -3.28 10.55 -5.99
C ILE A 39 -4.13 9.29 -5.84
N VAL A 40 -5.46 9.39 -5.97
CA VAL A 40 -6.37 8.25 -5.80
C VAL A 40 -6.21 7.27 -6.97
N ARG A 41 -6.02 7.78 -8.19
CA ARG A 41 -5.75 6.96 -9.37
C ARG A 41 -4.40 6.25 -9.28
N ALA A 42 -3.37 6.94 -8.81
CA ALA A 42 -2.06 6.37 -8.58
C ALA A 42 -2.13 5.29 -7.49
N ALA A 43 -2.81 5.56 -6.38
CA ALA A 43 -3.04 4.58 -5.32
C ALA A 43 -3.79 3.35 -5.83
N SER A 44 -4.87 3.52 -6.59
CA SER A 44 -5.64 2.40 -7.15
C SER A 44 -4.80 1.51 -8.06
N GLN A 45 -3.95 2.09 -8.90
CA GLN A 45 -3.02 1.31 -9.72
C GLN A 45 -1.97 0.61 -8.85
N ALA A 46 -1.45 1.29 -7.82
CA ALA A 46 -0.43 0.75 -6.93
C ALA A 46 -0.95 -0.45 -6.15
N SER A 47 -2.21 -0.39 -5.68
CA SER A 47 -2.90 -1.50 -5.02
C SER A 47 -3.00 -2.71 -5.93
N LYS A 48 -3.49 -2.55 -7.17
CA LYS A 48 -3.58 -3.66 -8.13
C LYS A 48 -2.23 -4.33 -8.40
N ALA A 49 -1.16 -3.54 -8.50
CA ALA A 49 0.18 -4.08 -8.68
C ALA A 49 0.68 -4.83 -7.43
N ALA A 50 0.40 -4.30 -6.23
CA ALA A 50 0.74 -4.97 -4.97
C ALA A 50 -0.04 -6.29 -4.83
N ASP A 51 -1.36 -6.28 -5.07
CA ASP A 51 -2.21 -7.46 -5.02
C ASP A 51 -1.70 -8.55 -5.97
N TRP A 52 -1.33 -8.16 -7.19
CA TRP A 52 -0.75 -9.08 -8.17
C TRP A 52 0.57 -9.68 -7.67
N ILE A 53 1.47 -8.87 -7.08
CA ILE A 53 2.72 -9.37 -6.49
C ILE A 53 2.45 -10.33 -5.33
N LEU A 54 1.53 -9.97 -4.44
CA LEU A 54 1.19 -10.74 -3.24
C LEU A 54 0.48 -12.07 -3.59
N SER A 55 -0.21 -12.14 -4.73
CA SER A 55 -0.87 -13.37 -5.20
C SER A 55 0.08 -14.53 -5.50
N PHE A 56 1.40 -14.27 -5.61
CA PHE A 56 2.41 -15.31 -5.80
C PHE A 56 2.96 -15.87 -4.48
N LEU A 57 2.55 -15.33 -3.33
CA LEU A 57 2.96 -15.87 -2.05
C LEU A 57 2.37 -17.28 -1.88
N PRO A 58 3.11 -18.22 -1.26
CA PRO A 58 2.52 -19.46 -0.80
C PRO A 58 1.32 -19.15 0.08
N GLU A 59 0.30 -20.02 0.09
CA GLU A 59 -0.82 -19.94 1.01
C GLU A 59 -0.32 -20.24 2.44
N ALA A 60 0.39 -19.27 3.01
CA ALA A 60 0.81 -19.26 4.39
C ALA A 60 -0.40 -18.75 5.19
N GLU A 61 -0.87 -19.59 6.11
CA GLU A 61 -1.91 -19.32 7.12
C GLU A 61 -1.98 -17.82 7.43
N THR A 62 -2.94 -17.13 6.82
CA THR A 62 -3.23 -15.73 7.12
C THR A 62 -3.83 -15.71 8.52
N THR A 63 -2.99 -15.72 9.54
CA THR A 63 -3.41 -15.32 10.88
C THR A 63 -3.69 -13.82 10.78
N ASP A 64 -4.93 -13.48 10.46
CA ASP A 64 -5.44 -12.11 10.51
C ASP A 64 -5.50 -11.68 11.99
N PRO A 65 -4.58 -10.82 12.48
CA PRO A 65 -4.62 -10.35 13.85
C PRO A 65 -5.79 -9.37 14.08
N GLY A 66 -6.48 -8.95 13.01
CA GLY A 66 -7.62 -8.04 13.04
C GLY A 66 -8.96 -8.72 13.32
N SER A 67 -9.12 -10.02 13.02
CA SER A 67 -10.35 -10.77 13.29
C SER A 67 -10.68 -10.79 14.79
N ASP A 68 -9.68 -11.02 15.64
CA ASP A 68 -9.84 -11.10 17.11
C ASP A 68 -10.19 -9.75 17.78
N ALA A 69 -10.01 -8.62 17.08
CA ALA A 69 -10.31 -7.29 17.61
C ALA A 69 -11.76 -6.85 17.33
N ILE A 70 -12.36 -7.35 16.24
CA ILE A 70 -13.74 -7.02 15.85
C ILE A 70 -14.72 -7.84 16.70
N ASP A 71 -14.44 -9.12 16.94
CA ASP A 71 -15.32 -10.00 17.72
C ASP A 71 -15.41 -9.62 19.21
N ARG A 72 -14.31 -9.11 19.81
CA ARG A 72 -14.30 -8.65 21.21
C ARG A 72 -15.08 -7.35 21.47
N ARG A 73 -15.46 -6.62 20.42
CA ARG A 73 -16.26 -5.38 20.56
C ARG A 73 -17.76 -5.63 20.38
N ALA A 74 -18.15 -6.84 19.98
CA ALA A 74 -19.53 -7.26 19.75
C ALA A 74 -20.12 -8.17 20.86
N ALA A 75 -19.35 -8.48 21.90
CA ALA A 75 -19.75 -9.31 23.05
C ALA A 75 -19.90 -8.50 24.35
#